data_AF-A0A399I3Z3-F1
#
_entry.id   AF-A0A399I3Z3-F1
#
_cell.length_a   1.000
_cell.length_b   1.000
_cell.length_c   1.000
_cell.angle_alpha   90.00
_cell.angle_beta   90.00
_cell.angle_gamma   90.00
#
_symmetry.space_group_name_H-M   'P 1'
#
loop_
_entity.id
_entity.type
_entity.pdbx_description
1 polymer ?
#
loop_
_entity_poly.entity_id
_entity_poly.type
_entity_poly.pdbx_seq_one_letter_code
_entity_poly.pdbx_strand_id
1 'polypeptide(L)' 'MPGVKIKENEPFELALKKFKKQCEKAGVLSEVRKREHYEKPSIKRKKKAIAARKRALKKQRKMLD' A
#
# COMPACT_ATOMS: atom_id res chain seq x y z
N MET A 1 -12.24 -1.85 2.63
CA MET A 1 -11.91 -3.11 1.95
C MET A 1 -11.90 -2.86 0.45
N PRO A 2 -10.86 -3.29 -0.29
CA PRO A 2 -10.80 -3.13 -1.74
C PRO A 2 -11.90 -3.96 -2.43
N GLY A 3 -12.51 -3.41 -3.48
CA GLY A 3 -13.59 -4.03 -4.22
C GLY A 3 -13.59 -3.53 -5.66
N VAL A 4 -13.59 -4.45 -6.62
CA VAL A 4 -13.59 -4.15 -8.05
C VAL A 4 -14.91 -4.63 -8.64
N LYS A 5 -15.68 -3.70 -9.23
CA LYS A 5 -16.87 -4.04 -10.02
C LYS A 5 -16.42 -4.34 -11.45
N ILE A 6 -16.70 -5.55 -11.91
CA ILE A 6 -16.35 -6.03 -13.25
C ILE A 6 -17.54 -5.76 -14.18
N LYS A 7 -17.29 -5.29 -15.41
CA LYS A 7 -18.30 -5.16 -16.47
C LYS A 7 -18.23 -6.39 -17.36
N GLU A 8 -19.33 -6.75 -18.02
CA GLU A 8 -19.49 -8.00 -18.80
C GLU A 8 -18.42 -8.21 -19.89
N ASN A 9 -17.85 -7.14 -20.44
CA ASN A 9 -16.83 -7.20 -21.49
C ASN A 9 -15.37 -7.06 -20.98
N GLU A 10 -15.11 -7.12 -19.66
CA GLU A 10 -13.74 -7.09 -19.15
C GLU A 10 -13.15 -8.51 -18.99
N PRO A 11 -11.95 -8.77 -19.55
CA PRO A 11 -11.29 -10.04 -19.33
C PRO A 11 -10.85 -10.19 -17.87
N PHE A 12 -11.04 -11.39 -17.32
CA PHE A 12 -10.79 -11.74 -15.92
C PHE A 12 -9.39 -11.30 -15.41
N GLU A 13 -8.35 -11.51 -16.23
CA GLU A 13 -6.96 -11.13 -15.90
C GLU A 13 -6.80 -9.64 -15.59
N LEU A 14 -7.51 -8.76 -16.32
CA LEU A 14 -7.47 -7.33 -16.06
C LEU A 14 -8.19 -6.98 -14.75
N ALA A 15 -9.31 -7.62 -14.47
CA ALA A 15 -10.02 -7.44 -13.20
C ALA A 15 -9.16 -7.89 -12.01
N LEU A 16 -8.49 -9.04 -12.12
CA LEU A 16 -7.58 -9.56 -11.10
C LEU A 16 -6.41 -8.61 -10.86
N LYS A 17 -5.81 -8.07 -11.92
CA LYS A 17 -4.72 -7.09 -11.83
C LYS A 17 -5.17 -5.80 -11.15
N LYS A 18 -6.37 -5.29 -11.48
CA LYS A 18 -6.97 -4.12 -10.81
C LYS A 18 -7.20 -4.38 -9.32
N PHE A 19 -7.69 -5.57 -8.97
CA PHE A 19 -7.93 -5.95 -7.58
C PHE A 19 -6.62 -6.04 -6.79
N LYS A 20 -5.59 -6.72 -7.33
CA LYS A 20 -4.25 -6.76 -6.71
C LYS A 20 -3.69 -5.36 -6.47
N LYS A 21 -3.79 -4.48 -7.47
CA LYS A 21 -3.35 -3.08 -7.34
C LYS A 21 -4.16 -2.29 -6.29
N GLN A 22 -5.46 -2.54 -6.16
CA GLN A 22 -6.26 -1.93 -5.08
C GLN A 22 -5.85 -2.45 -3.70
N CYS A 23 -5.59 -3.75 -3.54
CA CYS A 23 -5.10 -4.35 -2.29
C CYS A 23 -3.74 -3.77 -1.89
N GLU A 24 -2.83 -3.60 -2.84
CA GLU A 24 -1.54 -2.94 -2.65
C GLU A 24 -1.69 -1.48 -2.26
N LYS A 25 -2.55 -0.73 -2.96
CA LYS A 25 -2.83 0.69 -2.66
C LYS A 25 -3.45 0.87 -1.28
N ALA A 26 -4.37 -0.02 -0.90
CA ALA A 26 -4.99 -0.05 0.42
C ALA A 26 -3.98 -0.46 1.52
N GLY A 27 -2.85 -1.06 1.16
CA GLY A 27 -1.80 -1.44 2.11
C GLY A 27 -2.18 -2.62 3.00
N VAL A 28 -3.16 -3.44 2.61
CA VAL A 28 -3.70 -4.54 3.43
C VAL A 28 -2.59 -5.49 3.91
N LEU A 29 -1.72 -5.92 3.00
CA LEU A 29 -0.59 -6.80 3.34
C LEU A 29 0.42 -6.15 4.30
N SER A 30 0.63 -4.84 4.17
CA SER A 30 1.52 -4.10 5.07
C SER A 30 0.93 -3.93 6.46
N GLU A 31 -0.39 -3.87 6.56
CA GLU A 31 -1.12 -3.76 7.81
C GLU A 31 -1.15 -5.10 8.56
N VAL A 32 -1.36 -6.21 7.84
CA VAL A 32 -1.25 -7.57 8.40
C VAL A 32 0.11 -7.76 9.03
N ARG A 33 1.21 -7.53 8.29
CA ARG A 33 2.59 -7.65 8.81
C ARG A 33 2.88 -6.77 10.02
N LYS A 34 2.24 -5.60 10.10
CA LYS A 34 2.41 -4.68 11.22
C LYS A 34 1.64 -5.13 12.47
N ARG A 35 0.60 -5.94 12.30
CA ARG A 35 -0.26 -6.45 13.37
C ARG A 35 0.09 -7.89 13.79
N GLU A 36 0.95 -8.58 13.05
CA GLU A 36 1.41 -9.95 13.35
C GLU A 36 2.00 -10.08 14.77
N HIS A 37 2.68 -9.05 15.27
CA HIS A 37 3.23 -9.03 16.62
C HIS A 37 3.06 -7.66 17.26
N TYR A 38 3.05 -7.63 18.60
CA TYR A 38 3.03 -6.37 19.34
C TYR A 38 4.35 -5.62 19.11
N GLU A 39 4.22 -4.36 18.75
CA GLU A 39 5.34 -3.44 18.61
C GLU A 39 5.14 -2.25 19.56
N LYS A 40 6.13 -2.02 20.43
CA LYS A 40 6.10 -0.92 21.40
C LYS A 40 5.79 0.42 20.69
N PRO A 41 4.98 1.32 21.29
CA PRO A 41 4.58 2.57 20.65
C PRO A 41 5.75 3.42 20.13
N SER A 42 6.89 3.42 20.83
CA SER A 42 8.10 4.14 20.41
C SER A 42 8.64 3.64 19.06
N ILE A 43 8.72 2.31 18.88
CA ILE A 43 9.21 1.71 17.63
C ILE A 43 8.22 1.97 16.50
N LYS A 44 6.91 1.87 16.78
CA LYS A 44 5.85 2.21 15.82
C LYS A 44 5.94 3.67 15.34
N ARG A 45 6.23 4.62 16.25
CA ARG A 45 6.46 6.05 15.92
C ARG A 45 7.72 6.22 15.07
N LYS A 46 8.84 5.57 15.45
CA LYS A 46 10.11 5.61 14.71
C LYS A 46 9.94 5.08 13.27
N LYS A 47 9.32 3.91 13.10
CA LYS A 47 9.03 3.32 11.78
C LYS A 47 8.12 4.22 10.94
N LYS A 48 7.10 4.85 11.54
CA LYS A 48 6.22 5.82 10.84
C LYS A 48 7.00 7.02 10.33
N ALA A 49 7.89 7.60 11.13
CA ALA A 49 8.72 8.74 10.73
C ALA A 49 9.68 8.40 9.59
N ILE A 50 10.36 7.24 9.68
CA ILE A 50 11.25 6.75 8.61
C ILE A 50 10.48 6.54 7.30
N ALA A 51 9.31 5.90 7.36
CA ALA A 51 8.48 5.68 6.18
C ALA A 51 8.01 7.01 5.54
N ALA A 52 7.65 8.01 6.34
CA ALA A 52 7.28 9.33 5.86
C ALA A 52 8.44 10.04 5.15
N ARG A 53 9.64 10.03 5.75
CA ARG A 53 10.86 10.60 5.14
C ARG A 53 11.19 9.93 3.81
N LYS A 54 11.16 8.60 3.76
CA LYS A 54 11.39 7.83 2.51
C LYS A 54 10.39 8.19 1.42
N ARG A 55 9.11 8.36 1.77
CA ARG A 55 8.06 8.79 0.82
C ARG A 55 8.30 10.21 0.30
N ALA A 56 8.70 11.14 1.17
CA ALA A 56 9.00 12.51 0.79
C ALA A 56 10.18 12.58 -0.20
N LEU A 57 11.28 11.88 0.12
CA LEU A 57 12.46 11.79 -0.76
C LEU A 57 12.11 11.19 -2.12
N LYS A 58 11.29 10.12 -2.16
CA LYS A 58 10.84 9.52 -3.43
C LYS A 58 9.98 10.49 -4.24
N LYS A 59 9.15 11.32 -3.59
CA LYS A 59 8.33 12.34 -4.26
C LYS A 59 9.21 13.45 -4.85
N GLN A 60 10.20 13.92 -4.09
CA GLN A 60 11.15 14.93 -4.56
C GLN A 60 11.92 14.45 -5.79
N ARG A 61 12.48 13.23 -5.74
CA ARG A 61 13.18 12.65 -6.90
C ARG A 61 12.31 12.63 -8.16
N LYS A 62 11.05 12.18 -8.03
CA LYS A 62 10.09 12.17 -9.14
C LYS A 62 9.71 13.57 -9.67
N MET A 63 9.92 14.64 -8.90
CA MET A 63 9.67 16.02 -9.35
C MET A 63 10.88 16.65 -10.04
N LEU A 64 12.08 16.10 -9.80
CA LEU A 64 13.32 16.52 -10.43
C LEU A 64 13.58 15.79 -11.76
N ASP A 65 12.99 14.61 -11.94
CA ASP A 65 12.91 13.84 -13.20
C ASP A 65 11.72 14.30 -14.06
#